data_AF-A0A454TTS0-F1
#
_entry.id   AF-A0A454TTS0-F1
#
_cell.length_a   1.000
_cell.length_b   1.000
_cell.length_c   1.000
_cell.angle_alpha   90.00
_cell.angle_beta   90.00
_cell.angle_gamma   90.00
#
_symmetry.space_group_name_H-M   'P 1'
#
loop_
_entity.id
_entity.type
_entity.pdbx_description
1 polymer ?
#
loop_
_entity_poly.entity_id
_entity_poly.type
_entity_poly.pdbx_seq_one_letter_code
_entity_poly.pdbx_strand_id
1 'polypeptide(L)'
;MHEIICPHCGKAFKIDEAGYADILKQVRDSEFEQQLHERLELAEWDKRNAVELATTKVASELQKASAVKDSEIQELKAKLDAEEVVRKLAITEALGTLEKERDALANELEQARRERESAAKLAEANLLSELQKAAATKDAAIQELTSKLGAIEVAQKLAISEAVGRVEKERDELRSGLERAELEKQLAEKSLKDKYETQIKDRDDAIERLRDMKARLSTKMVGETLEQHCETEFNRIRATAFPRAYFEKDNDVRTGSKGDYIFRDADEAGTEIVSIMFEMKNENDRTATKNRNEEFLKELDKDRTEKGCEYAVLVSLLEPDNDLYNTGIVDVFHRFPKMYVVRPQFFIPIITLLRNAAMNSLKYKSELALVKAQNIDITKFEAELDTFKAAFARNYDLASGHFQKAIAEIDKSIDHLQKTKDALLGTDRNLRLANDKAQDVTIKKLTRGNSTMAAKFAELKNKNPSDAG
;
A
#
# COMPACT_ATOMS: atom_id res chain seq x y z
N MET A 1 -122.32 -164.28 -160.23
CA MET A 1 -123.19 -165.06 -161.14
C MET A 1 -123.85 -166.20 -160.36
N HIS A 2 -125.09 -166.08 -159.87
CA HIS A 2 -125.98 -167.17 -159.40
C HIS A 2 -127.44 -166.67 -159.47
N GLU A 3 -128.37 -167.51 -159.94
CA GLU A 3 -129.76 -167.21 -160.31
C GLU A 3 -130.75 -167.33 -159.11
N ILE A 4 -131.77 -166.47 -159.08
CA ILE A 4 -132.85 -166.50 -158.08
C ILE A 4 -134.22 -166.51 -158.79
N ILE A 5 -135.13 -167.36 -158.31
CA ILE A 5 -136.41 -167.71 -158.93
C ILE A 5 -137.56 -166.98 -158.23
N CYS A 6 -138.48 -166.43 -159.05
CA CYS A 6 -139.64 -165.66 -158.60
C CYS A 6 -140.79 -166.55 -158.05
N PRO A 7 -141.35 -166.26 -156.85
CA PRO A 7 -142.44 -167.03 -156.25
C PRO A 7 -143.86 -166.77 -156.83
N HIS A 8 -144.04 -165.88 -157.82
CA HIS A 8 -145.37 -165.59 -158.43
C HIS A 8 -145.57 -166.21 -159.84
N CYS A 9 -144.52 -166.63 -160.55
CA CYS A 9 -144.68 -167.20 -161.90
C CYS A 9 -143.57 -168.13 -162.41
N GLY A 10 -142.56 -168.47 -161.61
CA GLY A 10 -141.60 -169.53 -161.94
C GLY A 10 -140.58 -169.23 -163.06
N LYS A 11 -140.34 -167.95 -163.41
CA LYS A 11 -139.28 -167.58 -164.36
C LYS A 11 -138.06 -166.99 -163.67
N ALA A 12 -136.88 -167.40 -164.14
CA ALA A 12 -135.56 -167.03 -163.64
C ALA A 12 -135.02 -165.76 -164.32
N PHE A 13 -134.34 -164.88 -163.56
CA PHE A 13 -133.64 -163.70 -164.10
C PHE A 13 -132.44 -163.27 -163.23
N LYS A 14 -131.43 -162.67 -163.88
CA LYS A 14 -130.09 -162.29 -163.35
C LYS A 14 -129.99 -160.77 -163.11
N ILE A 15 -129.23 -160.33 -162.10
CA ILE A 15 -129.00 -158.90 -161.79
C ILE A 15 -127.51 -158.58 -161.70
N ASP A 16 -127.18 -157.40 -162.24
CA ASP A 16 -125.91 -156.84 -162.71
C ASP A 16 -125.43 -155.68 -161.81
N GLU A 17 -124.11 -155.46 -161.78
CA GLU A 17 -123.31 -154.68 -160.80
C GLU A 17 -123.10 -153.19 -161.16
N ALA A 18 -124.00 -152.56 -161.91
CA ALA A 18 -123.80 -151.20 -162.45
C ALA A 18 -124.48 -150.06 -161.65
N GLY A 19 -124.71 -150.20 -160.34
CA GLY A 19 -125.46 -149.23 -159.53
C GLY A 19 -124.70 -148.56 -158.37
N TYR A 20 -123.46 -148.95 -158.07
CA TYR A 20 -122.76 -148.52 -156.84
C TYR A 20 -121.75 -147.37 -157.00
N ALA A 21 -121.57 -146.83 -158.21
CA ALA A 21 -120.65 -145.72 -158.50
C ALA A 21 -121.18 -144.32 -158.11
N ASP A 22 -122.47 -144.19 -157.78
CA ASP A 22 -123.08 -142.89 -157.43
C ASP A 22 -123.03 -142.52 -155.94
N ILE A 23 -122.51 -143.38 -155.06
CA ILE A 23 -122.50 -143.13 -153.59
C ILE A 23 -121.13 -142.63 -153.09
N LEU A 24 -120.10 -142.57 -153.96
CA LEU A 24 -118.73 -142.14 -153.60
C LEU A 24 -118.41 -140.66 -153.89
N LYS A 25 -119.41 -139.82 -154.20
CA LYS A 25 -119.20 -138.41 -154.62
C LYS A 25 -119.93 -137.33 -153.80
N GLN A 26 -120.43 -137.63 -152.60
CA GLN A 26 -121.34 -136.72 -151.88
C GLN A 26 -120.89 -136.22 -150.49
N VAL A 27 -119.59 -136.25 -150.11
CA VAL A 27 -119.18 -135.80 -148.75
C VAL A 27 -117.86 -134.98 -148.64
N ARG A 28 -117.15 -134.59 -149.71
CA ARG A 28 -116.01 -133.64 -149.58
C ARG A 28 -115.83 -132.78 -150.82
N ASP A 29 -116.15 -131.49 -150.72
CA ASP A 29 -115.90 -130.46 -151.73
C ASP A 29 -114.99 -129.34 -151.19
N SER A 30 -114.41 -128.56 -152.09
CA SER A 30 -113.50 -127.44 -151.79
C SER A 30 -114.19 -126.26 -151.10
N GLU A 31 -115.53 -126.19 -151.17
CA GLU A 31 -116.33 -125.13 -150.57
C GLU A 31 -116.34 -125.21 -149.03
N PHE A 32 -116.26 -126.40 -148.45
CA PHE A 32 -116.23 -126.59 -147.00
C PHE A 32 -114.93 -126.10 -146.34
N GLU A 33 -113.76 -126.38 -146.92
CA GLU A 33 -112.47 -125.93 -146.35
C GLU A 33 -112.33 -124.41 -146.41
N GLN A 34 -112.89 -123.77 -147.45
CA GLN A 34 -112.87 -122.31 -147.60
C GLN A 34 -113.67 -121.64 -146.48
N GLN A 35 -114.88 -122.14 -146.18
CA GLN A 35 -115.70 -121.64 -145.07
C GLN A 35 -115.07 -121.88 -143.69
N LEU A 36 -114.35 -122.99 -143.49
CA LEU A 36 -113.65 -123.26 -142.23
C LEU A 36 -112.48 -122.31 -142.02
N HIS A 37 -111.70 -122.02 -143.07
CA HIS A 37 -110.58 -121.09 -143.02
C HIS A 37 -111.07 -119.65 -142.73
N GLU A 38 -112.14 -119.23 -143.40
CA GLU A 38 -112.76 -117.92 -143.20
C GLU A 38 -113.25 -117.74 -141.74
N ARG A 39 -113.83 -118.78 -141.14
CA ARG A 39 -114.20 -118.78 -139.72
C ARG A 39 -113.00 -118.75 -138.77
N LEU A 40 -111.92 -119.45 -139.10
CA LEU A 40 -110.70 -119.45 -138.29
C LEU A 40 -110.01 -118.08 -138.33
N GLU A 41 -109.94 -117.44 -139.49
CA GLU A 41 -109.43 -116.06 -139.63
C GLU A 41 -110.28 -115.07 -138.83
N LEU A 42 -111.61 -115.21 -138.89
CA LEU A 42 -112.52 -114.35 -138.12
C LEU A 42 -112.35 -114.55 -136.61
N ALA A 43 -112.17 -115.79 -136.15
CA ALA A 43 -111.90 -116.10 -134.75
C ALA A 43 -110.51 -115.61 -134.30
N GLU A 44 -109.48 -115.69 -135.15
CA GLU A 44 -108.17 -115.09 -134.88
C GLU A 44 -108.24 -113.57 -134.79
N TRP A 45 -109.00 -112.93 -135.69
CA TRP A 45 -109.23 -111.49 -135.68
C TRP A 45 -109.97 -111.06 -134.42
N ASP A 46 -111.05 -111.75 -134.05
CA ASP A 46 -111.80 -111.51 -132.81
C ASP A 46 -110.92 -111.70 -131.57
N LYS A 47 -110.06 -112.74 -131.55
CA LYS A 47 -109.11 -112.97 -130.46
C LYS A 47 -108.08 -111.85 -130.36
N ARG A 48 -107.53 -111.37 -131.49
CA ARG A 48 -106.60 -110.23 -131.52
C ARG A 48 -107.25 -108.97 -130.98
N ASN A 49 -108.47 -108.67 -131.43
CA ASN A 49 -109.24 -107.53 -130.94
C ASN A 49 -109.58 -107.65 -129.45
N ALA A 50 -109.92 -108.85 -128.96
CA ALA A 50 -110.20 -109.08 -127.56
C ALA A 50 -108.95 -108.86 -126.68
N VAL A 51 -107.78 -109.29 -127.14
CA VAL A 51 -106.49 -109.02 -126.46
C VAL A 51 -106.16 -107.54 -126.51
N GLU A 52 -106.33 -106.86 -127.65
CA GLU A 52 -106.09 -105.42 -127.78
C GLU A 52 -107.02 -104.59 -126.90
N LEU A 53 -108.29 -104.97 -126.81
CA LEU A 53 -109.25 -104.34 -125.91
C LEU A 53 -108.84 -104.57 -124.44
N ALA A 54 -108.39 -105.77 -124.10
CA ALA A 54 -107.92 -106.09 -122.75
C ALA A 54 -106.64 -105.30 -122.39
N THR A 55 -105.65 -105.22 -123.28
CA THR A 55 -104.42 -104.43 -123.06
C THR A 55 -104.74 -102.95 -122.95
N THR A 56 -105.65 -102.42 -123.77
CA THR A 56 -106.10 -101.02 -123.70
C THR A 56 -106.84 -100.74 -122.39
N LYS A 57 -107.70 -101.65 -121.92
CA LYS A 57 -108.37 -101.52 -120.61
C LYS A 57 -107.37 -101.52 -119.47
N VAL A 58 -106.42 -102.47 -119.46
CA VAL A 58 -105.37 -102.54 -118.44
C VAL A 58 -104.48 -101.31 -118.48
N ALA A 59 -104.09 -100.82 -119.66
CA ALA A 59 -103.30 -99.59 -119.81
C ALA A 59 -104.07 -98.37 -119.30
N SER A 60 -105.37 -98.27 -119.60
CA SER A 60 -106.25 -97.22 -119.06
C SER A 60 -106.39 -97.31 -117.53
N GLU A 61 -106.56 -98.50 -116.97
CA GLU A 61 -106.62 -98.70 -115.51
C GLU A 61 -105.30 -98.35 -114.82
N LEU A 62 -104.17 -98.75 -115.39
CA LEU A 62 -102.83 -98.37 -114.92
C LEU A 62 -102.60 -96.85 -115.03
N GLN A 63 -103.03 -96.22 -116.13
CA GLN A 63 -102.94 -94.77 -116.30
C GLN A 63 -103.80 -94.03 -115.27
N LYS A 64 -105.01 -94.53 -114.97
CA LYS A 64 -105.86 -93.99 -113.89
C LYS A 64 -105.19 -94.15 -112.53
N ALA A 65 -104.64 -95.33 -112.23
CA ALA A 65 -103.94 -95.58 -110.97
C ALA A 65 -102.67 -94.69 -110.83
N SER A 66 -101.91 -94.51 -111.92
CA SER A 66 -100.77 -93.59 -111.97
C SER A 66 -101.22 -92.16 -111.73
N ALA A 67 -102.29 -91.70 -112.39
CA ALA A 67 -102.81 -90.34 -112.19
C ALA A 67 -103.27 -90.11 -110.75
N VAL A 68 -103.89 -91.09 -110.10
CA VAL A 68 -104.23 -91.03 -108.67
C VAL A 68 -102.96 -90.93 -107.83
N LYS A 69 -101.97 -91.79 -108.07
CA LYS A 69 -100.69 -91.75 -107.34
C LYS A 69 -99.92 -90.45 -107.56
N ASP A 70 -99.89 -89.93 -108.78
CA ASP A 70 -99.28 -88.65 -109.11
C ASP A 70 -100.00 -87.51 -108.40
N SER A 71 -101.34 -87.55 -108.31
CA SER A 71 -102.10 -86.57 -107.52
C SER A 71 -101.81 -86.67 -106.03
N GLU A 72 -101.71 -87.88 -105.46
CA GLU A 72 -101.32 -88.10 -104.07
C GLU A 72 -99.88 -87.60 -103.81
N ILE A 73 -98.94 -87.85 -104.73
CA ILE A 73 -97.56 -87.37 -104.64
C ILE A 73 -97.51 -85.85 -104.69
N GLN A 74 -98.28 -85.20 -105.57
CA GLN A 74 -98.37 -83.75 -105.64
C GLN A 74 -98.98 -83.16 -104.35
N GLU A 75 -100.01 -83.79 -103.78
CA GLU A 75 -100.60 -83.36 -102.52
C GLU A 75 -99.62 -83.51 -101.35
N LEU A 76 -98.90 -84.65 -101.27
CA LEU A 76 -97.88 -84.89 -100.25
C LEU A 76 -96.69 -83.93 -100.39
N LYS A 77 -96.24 -83.64 -101.62
CA LYS A 77 -95.20 -82.62 -101.88
C LYS A 77 -95.65 -81.24 -101.42
N ALA A 78 -96.88 -80.82 -101.77
CA ALA A 78 -97.42 -79.55 -101.33
C ALA A 78 -97.54 -79.46 -99.79
N LYS A 79 -97.90 -80.55 -99.12
CA LYS A 79 -97.92 -80.62 -97.64
C LYS A 79 -96.50 -80.51 -97.05
N LEU A 80 -95.52 -81.19 -97.61
CA LEU A 80 -94.12 -81.11 -97.18
C LEU A 80 -93.53 -79.71 -97.38
N ASP A 81 -93.78 -79.08 -98.54
CA ASP A 81 -93.33 -77.72 -98.84
C ASP A 81 -93.98 -76.72 -97.88
N ALA A 82 -95.29 -76.88 -97.60
CA ALA A 82 -95.99 -76.05 -96.62
C ALA A 82 -95.42 -76.23 -95.21
N GLU A 83 -95.14 -77.46 -94.78
CA GLU A 83 -94.51 -77.73 -93.47
C GLU A 83 -93.08 -77.17 -93.39
N GLU A 84 -92.30 -77.26 -94.46
CA GLU A 84 -90.96 -76.67 -94.54
C GLU A 84 -91.02 -75.14 -94.42
N VAL A 85 -91.98 -74.49 -95.08
CA VAL A 85 -92.21 -73.04 -94.96
C VAL A 85 -92.62 -72.67 -93.54
N VAL A 86 -93.53 -73.42 -92.90
CA VAL A 86 -93.94 -73.19 -91.51
C VAL A 86 -92.75 -73.37 -90.56
N ARG A 87 -91.92 -74.39 -90.75
CA ARG A 87 -90.70 -74.60 -89.94
C ARG A 87 -89.70 -73.45 -90.14
N LYS A 88 -89.46 -73.01 -91.38
CA LYS A 88 -88.59 -71.86 -91.66
C LYS A 88 -89.10 -70.57 -91.03
N LEU A 89 -90.41 -70.32 -91.09
CA LEU A 89 -91.04 -69.17 -90.43
C LEU A 89 -90.88 -69.25 -88.91
N ALA A 90 -91.18 -70.39 -88.30
CA ALA A 90 -91.02 -70.59 -86.86
C ALA A 90 -89.56 -70.41 -86.40
N ILE A 91 -88.59 -70.90 -87.18
CA ILE A 91 -87.15 -70.67 -86.91
C ILE A 91 -86.81 -69.18 -87.06
N THR A 92 -87.29 -68.52 -88.11
CA THR A 92 -87.00 -67.10 -88.36
C THR A 92 -87.60 -66.20 -87.28
N GLU A 93 -88.82 -66.50 -86.83
CA GLU A 93 -89.47 -65.79 -85.74
C GLU A 93 -88.74 -66.01 -84.41
N ALA A 94 -88.37 -67.26 -84.09
CA ALA A 94 -87.60 -67.57 -82.88
C ALA A 94 -86.22 -66.89 -82.89
N LEU A 95 -85.50 -66.95 -84.01
CA LEU A 95 -84.22 -66.25 -84.19
C LEU A 95 -84.41 -64.74 -84.09
N GLY A 96 -85.45 -64.18 -84.69
CA GLY A 96 -85.76 -62.75 -84.60
C GLY A 96 -86.06 -62.29 -83.18
N THR A 97 -86.71 -63.12 -82.34
CA THR A 97 -86.89 -62.81 -80.91
C THR A 97 -85.56 -62.86 -80.15
N LEU A 98 -84.74 -63.89 -80.38
CA LEU A 98 -83.43 -64.04 -79.74
C LEU A 98 -82.44 -62.95 -80.16
N GLU A 99 -82.45 -62.53 -81.42
CA GLU A 99 -81.63 -61.43 -81.93
C GLU A 99 -82.02 -60.11 -81.26
N LYS A 100 -83.32 -59.83 -81.10
CA LYS A 100 -83.79 -58.64 -80.38
C LYS A 100 -83.38 -58.65 -78.90
N GLU A 101 -83.51 -59.80 -78.23
CA GLU A 101 -83.06 -59.94 -76.84
C GLU A 101 -81.55 -59.79 -76.70
N ARG A 102 -80.77 -60.38 -77.61
CA ARG A 102 -79.31 -60.23 -77.65
C ARG A 102 -78.92 -58.77 -77.84
N ASP A 103 -79.55 -58.08 -78.78
CA ASP A 103 -79.23 -56.69 -79.09
C ASP A 103 -79.64 -55.76 -77.93
N ALA A 104 -80.77 -56.04 -77.27
CA ALA A 104 -81.16 -55.34 -76.05
C ALA A 104 -80.14 -55.54 -74.92
N LEU A 105 -79.75 -56.78 -74.63
CA LEU A 105 -78.76 -57.10 -73.61
C LEU A 105 -77.37 -56.53 -73.94
N ALA A 106 -76.97 -56.52 -75.22
CA ALA A 106 -75.71 -55.92 -75.65
C ALA A 106 -75.70 -54.40 -75.41
N ASN A 107 -76.82 -53.72 -75.69
CA ASN A 107 -76.98 -52.29 -75.42
C ASN A 107 -76.99 -51.99 -73.91
N GLU A 108 -77.70 -52.79 -73.10
CA GLU A 108 -77.71 -52.65 -71.64
C GLU A 108 -76.31 -52.88 -71.05
N LEU A 109 -75.57 -53.89 -71.53
CA LEU A 109 -74.20 -54.15 -71.09
C LEU A 109 -73.26 -52.99 -71.44
N GLU A 110 -73.37 -52.44 -72.65
CA GLU A 110 -72.58 -51.29 -73.09
C GLU A 110 -72.91 -50.05 -72.26
N GLN A 111 -74.19 -49.81 -71.97
CA GLN A 111 -74.61 -48.71 -71.11
C GLN A 111 -74.10 -48.88 -69.67
N ALA A 112 -74.23 -50.08 -69.09
CA ALA A 112 -73.70 -50.37 -67.76
C ALA A 112 -72.17 -50.24 -67.69
N ARG A 113 -71.45 -50.62 -68.76
CA ARG A 113 -70.00 -50.42 -68.86
C ARG A 113 -69.63 -48.94 -68.88
N ARG A 114 -70.32 -48.13 -69.69
CA ARG A 114 -70.11 -46.67 -69.76
C ARG A 114 -70.41 -46.00 -68.43
N GLU A 115 -71.52 -46.36 -67.79
CA GLU A 115 -71.90 -45.84 -66.47
C GLU A 115 -70.83 -46.19 -65.43
N ARG A 116 -70.37 -47.45 -65.40
CA ARG A 116 -69.31 -47.88 -64.48
C ARG A 116 -67.98 -47.17 -64.73
N GLU A 117 -67.60 -46.96 -65.99
CA GLU A 117 -66.38 -46.23 -66.34
C GLU A 117 -66.49 -44.75 -65.97
N SER A 118 -67.64 -44.13 -66.20
CA SER A 118 -67.91 -42.74 -65.79
C SER A 118 -67.88 -42.59 -64.26
N ALA A 119 -68.47 -43.53 -63.52
CA ALA A 119 -68.46 -43.54 -62.07
C ALA A 119 -67.04 -43.74 -61.52
N ALA A 120 -66.24 -44.61 -62.14
CA ALA A 120 -64.84 -44.81 -61.77
C ALA A 120 -64.00 -43.53 -62.00
N LYS A 121 -64.14 -42.89 -63.17
CA LYS A 121 -63.45 -41.62 -63.48
C LYS A 121 -63.88 -40.50 -62.53
N LEU A 122 -65.15 -40.42 -62.17
CA LEU A 122 -65.67 -39.42 -61.24
C LEU A 122 -65.17 -39.66 -59.81
N ALA A 123 -65.11 -40.93 -59.37
CA ALA A 123 -64.51 -41.31 -58.09
C ALA A 123 -63.01 -40.96 -58.03
N GLU A 124 -62.26 -41.24 -59.10
CA GLU A 124 -60.84 -40.89 -59.20
C GLU A 124 -60.61 -39.37 -59.20
N ALA A 125 -61.43 -38.62 -59.94
CA ALA A 125 -61.37 -37.16 -59.95
C ALA A 125 -61.70 -36.55 -58.57
N ASN A 126 -62.70 -37.09 -57.87
CA ASN A 126 -63.04 -36.67 -56.51
C ASN A 126 -61.90 -36.98 -55.53
N LEU A 127 -61.30 -38.17 -55.60
CA LEU A 127 -60.16 -38.54 -54.77
C LEU A 127 -58.96 -37.62 -55.03
N LEU A 128 -58.65 -37.33 -56.29
CA LEU A 128 -57.59 -36.37 -56.65
C LEU A 128 -57.89 -34.96 -56.12
N SER A 129 -59.15 -34.51 -56.20
CA SER A 129 -59.56 -33.22 -55.64
C SER A 129 -59.41 -33.17 -54.12
N GLU A 130 -59.80 -34.22 -53.41
CA GLU A 130 -59.61 -34.31 -51.95
C GLU A 130 -58.14 -34.37 -51.56
N LEU A 131 -57.32 -35.13 -52.29
CA LEU A 131 -55.88 -35.17 -52.09
C LEU A 131 -55.23 -33.80 -52.33
N GLN A 132 -55.64 -33.08 -53.37
CA GLN A 132 -55.17 -31.70 -53.61
C GLN A 132 -55.59 -30.74 -52.50
N LYS A 133 -56.84 -30.83 -52.01
CA LYS A 133 -57.31 -30.03 -50.88
C LYS A 133 -56.51 -30.34 -49.61
N ALA A 134 -56.30 -31.62 -49.31
CA ALA A 134 -55.51 -32.06 -48.17
C ALA A 134 -54.05 -31.58 -48.27
N ALA A 135 -53.43 -31.68 -49.46
CA ALA A 135 -52.10 -31.16 -49.71
C ALA A 135 -52.04 -29.64 -49.50
N ALA A 136 -52.96 -28.87 -50.09
CA ALA A 136 -53.01 -27.42 -49.93
C ALA A 136 -53.20 -27.00 -48.46
N THR A 137 -54.04 -27.71 -47.69
CA THR A 137 -54.19 -27.43 -46.25
C THR A 137 -52.92 -27.73 -45.45
N LYS A 138 -52.21 -28.82 -45.78
CA LYS A 138 -50.93 -29.15 -45.15
C LYS A 138 -49.86 -28.12 -45.51
N ASP A 139 -49.77 -27.72 -46.77
CA ASP A 139 -48.81 -26.71 -47.23
C ASP A 139 -49.06 -25.36 -46.56
N ALA A 140 -50.33 -24.95 -46.43
CA ALA A 140 -50.69 -23.74 -45.69
C ALA A 140 -50.29 -23.83 -44.20
N ALA A 141 -50.55 -24.97 -43.55
CA ALA A 141 -50.16 -25.19 -42.15
C ALA A 141 -48.63 -25.22 -41.97
N ILE A 142 -47.91 -25.83 -42.91
CA ILE A 142 -46.43 -25.83 -42.93
C ILE A 142 -45.94 -24.40 -43.06
N GLN A 143 -46.46 -23.62 -44.00
CA GLN A 143 -46.06 -22.23 -44.20
C GLN A 143 -46.33 -21.36 -42.96
N GLU A 144 -47.48 -21.56 -42.29
CA GLU A 144 -47.80 -20.88 -41.03
C GLU A 144 -46.81 -21.27 -39.91
N LEU A 145 -46.53 -22.56 -39.74
CA LEU A 145 -45.57 -23.05 -38.74
C LEU A 145 -44.16 -22.57 -39.02
N THR A 146 -43.70 -22.59 -40.28
CA THR A 146 -42.39 -22.06 -40.68
C THR A 146 -42.30 -20.56 -40.40
N SER A 147 -43.36 -19.80 -40.66
CA SER A 147 -43.41 -18.36 -40.35
C SER A 147 -43.34 -18.10 -38.84
N LYS A 148 -44.06 -18.90 -38.03
CA LYS A 148 -44.00 -18.82 -36.56
C LYS A 148 -42.62 -19.18 -36.03
N LEU A 149 -42.00 -20.24 -36.55
CA LEU A 149 -40.64 -20.63 -36.17
C LEU A 149 -39.61 -19.55 -36.53
N GLY A 150 -39.71 -18.96 -37.74
CA GLY A 150 -38.86 -17.85 -38.14
C GLY A 150 -39.03 -16.62 -37.24
N ALA A 151 -40.27 -16.28 -36.85
CA ALA A 151 -40.53 -15.19 -35.92
C ALA A 151 -39.94 -15.47 -34.52
N ILE A 152 -40.05 -16.71 -34.02
CA ILE A 152 -39.45 -17.11 -32.74
C ILE A 152 -37.92 -17.04 -32.80
N GLU A 153 -37.29 -17.54 -33.87
CA GLU A 153 -35.83 -17.44 -34.04
C GLU A 153 -35.35 -15.98 -34.06
N VAL A 154 -36.06 -15.09 -34.75
CA VAL A 154 -35.72 -13.66 -34.79
C VAL A 154 -35.89 -13.05 -33.41
N ALA A 155 -36.99 -13.32 -32.72
CA ALA A 155 -37.23 -12.84 -31.36
C ALA A 155 -36.15 -13.35 -30.38
N GLN A 156 -35.74 -14.60 -30.50
CA GLN A 156 -34.70 -15.20 -29.66
C GLN A 156 -33.32 -14.59 -29.96
N LYS A 157 -32.97 -14.38 -31.24
CA LYS A 157 -31.74 -13.68 -31.63
C LYS A 157 -31.72 -12.24 -31.11
N LEU A 158 -32.84 -11.53 -31.21
CA LEU A 158 -32.97 -10.17 -30.68
C LEU A 158 -32.82 -10.16 -29.14
N ALA A 159 -33.52 -11.04 -28.43
CA ALA A 159 -33.42 -11.15 -26.98
C ALA A 159 -31.99 -11.47 -26.51
N ILE A 160 -31.30 -12.39 -27.21
CA ILE A 160 -29.89 -12.71 -26.93
C ILE A 160 -29.01 -11.48 -27.23
N SER A 161 -29.19 -10.82 -28.38
CA SER A 161 -28.41 -9.64 -28.74
C SER A 161 -28.61 -8.48 -27.78
N GLU A 162 -29.82 -8.26 -27.29
CA GLU A 162 -30.12 -7.21 -26.30
C GLU A 162 -29.52 -7.57 -24.92
N ALA A 163 -29.63 -8.83 -24.49
CA ALA A 163 -29.05 -9.29 -23.24
C ALA A 163 -27.51 -9.18 -23.27
N VAL A 164 -26.88 -9.67 -24.35
CA VAL A 164 -25.42 -9.55 -24.54
C VAL A 164 -25.01 -8.09 -24.63
N GLY A 165 -25.74 -7.25 -25.39
CA GLY A 165 -25.43 -5.83 -25.52
C GLY A 165 -25.52 -5.05 -24.20
N ARG A 166 -26.43 -5.43 -23.28
CA ARG A 166 -26.46 -4.85 -21.91
C ARG A 166 -25.23 -5.28 -21.11
N VAL A 167 -24.90 -6.56 -21.11
CA VAL A 167 -23.72 -7.10 -20.40
C VAL A 167 -22.42 -6.51 -20.96
N GLU A 168 -22.29 -6.35 -22.27
CA GLU A 168 -21.12 -5.71 -22.89
C GLU A 168 -20.97 -4.26 -22.47
N LYS A 169 -22.06 -3.48 -22.43
CA LYS A 169 -22.03 -2.09 -21.93
C LYS A 169 -21.63 -2.02 -20.46
N GLU A 170 -22.24 -2.84 -19.60
CA GLU A 170 -21.88 -2.89 -18.18
C GLU A 170 -20.42 -3.30 -17.99
N ARG A 171 -19.93 -4.30 -18.75
CA ARG A 171 -18.53 -4.71 -18.74
C ARG A 171 -17.60 -3.56 -19.14
N ASP A 172 -17.93 -2.86 -20.22
CA ASP A 172 -17.08 -1.79 -20.74
C ASP A 172 -17.07 -0.57 -19.82
N GLU A 173 -18.21 -0.22 -19.22
CA GLU A 173 -18.31 0.81 -18.18
C GLU A 173 -17.48 0.44 -16.95
N LEU A 174 -17.65 -0.79 -16.43
CA LEU A 174 -16.86 -1.28 -15.28
C LEU A 174 -15.37 -1.32 -15.59
N ARG A 175 -14.98 -1.79 -16.77
CA ARG A 175 -13.57 -1.82 -17.20
C ARG A 175 -12.98 -0.42 -17.26
N SER A 176 -13.69 0.53 -17.89
CA SER A 176 -13.24 1.92 -17.97
C SER A 176 -13.14 2.58 -16.59
N GLY A 177 -14.08 2.27 -15.69
CA GLY A 177 -14.07 2.75 -14.31
C GLY A 177 -12.89 2.19 -13.52
N LEU A 178 -12.55 0.93 -13.73
CA LEU A 178 -11.42 0.26 -13.07
C LEU A 178 -10.08 0.78 -13.58
N GLU A 179 -9.92 0.95 -14.90
CA GLU A 179 -8.75 1.58 -15.51
C GLU A 179 -8.56 3.02 -15.01
N ARG A 180 -9.64 3.80 -14.89
CA ARG A 180 -9.59 5.16 -14.35
C ARG A 180 -9.22 5.18 -12.87
N ALA A 181 -9.81 4.31 -12.05
CA ALA A 181 -9.49 4.22 -10.62
C ALA A 181 -8.03 3.81 -10.39
N GLU A 182 -7.49 2.92 -11.22
CA GLU A 182 -6.10 2.50 -11.15
C GLU A 182 -5.14 3.64 -11.54
N LEU A 183 -5.47 4.40 -12.58
CA LEU A 183 -4.73 5.62 -12.97
C LEU A 183 -4.77 6.70 -11.88
N GLU A 184 -5.95 6.97 -11.31
CA GLU A 184 -6.12 7.93 -10.20
C GLU A 184 -5.30 7.50 -8.97
N LYS A 185 -5.31 6.21 -8.64
CA LYS A 185 -4.49 5.65 -7.56
C LYS A 185 -2.99 5.79 -7.84
N GLN A 186 -2.53 5.44 -9.04
CA GLN A 186 -1.12 5.57 -9.42
C GLN A 186 -0.65 7.04 -9.38
N LEU A 187 -1.47 7.97 -9.85
CA LEU A 187 -1.19 9.40 -9.78
C LEU A 187 -1.15 9.90 -8.33
N ALA A 188 -2.08 9.46 -7.49
CA ALA A 188 -2.09 9.80 -6.07
C ALA A 188 -0.86 9.25 -5.33
N GLU A 189 -0.50 7.98 -5.56
CA GLU A 189 0.70 7.36 -4.98
C GLU A 189 1.97 8.08 -5.42
N LYS A 190 2.08 8.41 -6.72
CA LYS A 190 3.24 9.15 -7.26
C LYS A 190 3.30 10.56 -6.68
N SER A 191 2.19 11.27 -6.62
CA SER A 191 2.13 12.59 -5.98
C SER A 191 2.50 12.55 -4.50
N LEU A 192 2.07 11.52 -3.76
CA LEU A 192 2.45 11.32 -2.36
C LEU A 192 3.96 11.07 -2.24
N LYS A 193 4.50 10.16 -3.06
CA LYS A 193 5.94 9.85 -3.08
C LYS A 193 6.76 11.09 -3.39
N ASP A 194 6.44 11.82 -4.46
CA ASP A 194 7.16 13.04 -4.85
C ASP A 194 7.11 14.10 -3.73
N LYS A 195 5.96 14.27 -3.07
CA LYS A 195 5.82 15.17 -1.91
C LYS A 195 6.70 14.76 -0.74
N TYR A 196 6.69 13.48 -0.36
CA TYR A 196 7.51 12.99 0.75
C TYR A 196 9.00 13.00 0.42
N GLU A 197 9.40 12.64 -0.80
CA GLU A 197 10.79 12.75 -1.25
C GLU A 197 11.28 14.19 -1.20
N THR A 198 10.45 15.15 -1.61
CA THR A 198 10.77 16.59 -1.52
C THR A 198 10.91 17.02 -0.06
N GLN A 199 9.95 16.64 0.80
CA GLN A 199 10.02 16.97 2.23
C GLN A 199 11.25 16.35 2.91
N ILE A 200 11.59 15.10 2.60
CA ILE A 200 12.77 14.42 3.13
C ILE A 200 14.04 15.16 2.69
N LYS A 201 14.16 15.49 1.39
CA LYS A 201 15.29 16.30 0.90
C LYS A 201 15.39 17.64 1.61
N ASP A 202 14.29 18.38 1.74
CA ASP A 202 14.26 19.67 2.45
C ASP A 202 14.67 19.53 3.93
N ARG A 203 14.28 18.42 4.58
CA ARG A 203 14.67 18.10 5.96
C ARG A 203 16.15 17.72 6.05
N ASP A 204 16.67 16.89 5.15
CA ASP A 204 18.07 16.50 5.11
C ASP A 204 18.98 17.71 4.87
N ASP A 205 18.62 18.59 3.93
CA ASP A 205 19.31 19.86 3.67
C ASP A 205 19.26 20.79 4.89
N ALA A 206 18.16 20.80 5.64
CA ALA A 206 18.06 21.54 6.90
C ALA A 206 18.95 20.92 7.99
N ILE A 207 18.99 19.60 8.11
CA ILE A 207 19.88 18.88 9.04
C ILE A 207 21.34 19.14 8.68
N GLU A 208 21.70 19.11 7.41
CA GLU A 208 23.06 19.40 6.94
C GLU A 208 23.46 20.84 7.27
N ARG A 209 22.59 21.83 6.99
CA ARG A 209 22.83 23.23 7.40
C ARG A 209 22.98 23.38 8.92
N LEU A 210 22.15 22.70 9.70
CA LEU A 210 22.26 22.71 11.17
C LEU A 210 23.53 22.00 11.66
N ARG A 211 23.96 20.93 10.99
CA ARG A 211 25.23 20.24 11.28
C ARG A 211 26.42 21.11 10.93
N ASP A 212 26.44 21.78 9.78
CA ASP A 212 27.50 22.72 9.39
C ASP A 212 27.51 23.95 10.32
N MET A 213 26.34 24.49 10.68
CA MET A 213 26.23 25.58 11.65
C MET A 213 26.73 25.16 13.04
N LYS A 214 26.34 23.97 13.50
CA LYS A 214 26.84 23.38 14.76
C LYS A 214 28.34 23.12 14.68
N ALA A 215 28.85 22.61 13.55
CA ALA A 215 30.27 22.36 13.34
C ALA A 215 31.08 23.66 13.32
N ARG A 216 30.57 24.74 12.71
CA ARG A 216 31.21 26.07 12.70
C ARG A 216 31.16 26.79 14.04
N LEU A 217 30.05 26.69 14.77
CA LEU A 217 29.92 27.21 16.14
C LEU A 217 30.79 26.40 17.12
N SER A 218 30.84 25.08 16.94
CA SER A 218 31.68 24.17 17.71
C SER A 218 33.16 24.37 17.39
N THR A 219 33.59 24.47 16.12
CA THR A 219 35.01 24.71 15.79
C THR A 219 35.54 26.06 16.28
N LYS A 220 34.69 27.10 16.41
CA LYS A 220 35.08 28.35 17.08
C LYS A 220 35.20 28.23 18.60
N MET A 221 34.42 27.37 19.24
CA MET A 221 34.45 27.13 20.70
C MET A 221 35.39 25.99 21.12
N VAL A 222 35.78 25.11 20.20
CA VAL A 222 36.67 23.95 20.40
C VAL A 222 38.10 24.29 19.99
N GLY A 223 38.31 25.28 19.11
CA GLY A 223 39.63 25.74 18.69
C GLY A 223 40.38 26.57 19.72
N GLU A 224 39.67 27.22 20.66
CA GLU A 224 40.22 27.99 21.77
C GLU A 224 39.88 27.25 23.07
N THR A 225 40.82 27.18 24.02
CA THR A 225 40.53 26.54 25.31
C THR A 225 39.52 27.40 26.10
N LEU A 226 38.68 26.80 26.95
CA LEU A 226 37.66 27.53 27.73
C LEU A 226 38.27 28.70 28.53
N GLU A 227 39.51 28.50 28.98
CA GLU A 227 40.37 29.47 29.63
C GLU A 227 40.66 30.70 28.76
N GLN A 228 41.05 30.47 27.50
CA GLN A 228 41.36 31.54 26.55
C GLN A 228 40.11 32.32 26.15
N HIS A 229 38.97 31.63 26.04
CA HIS A 229 37.68 32.26 25.77
C HIS A 229 37.29 33.24 26.89
N CYS A 230 37.31 32.78 28.15
CA CYS A 230 36.96 33.63 29.30
C CYS A 230 37.93 34.80 29.46
N GLU A 231 39.24 34.58 29.26
CA GLU A 231 40.25 35.63 29.27
C GLU A 231 40.00 36.70 28.19
N THR A 232 39.65 36.27 26.98
CA THR A 232 39.35 37.18 25.86
C THR A 232 38.08 37.99 26.12
N GLU A 233 37.01 37.34 26.59
CA GLU A 233 35.75 38.02 26.93
C GLU A 233 35.94 39.03 28.06
N PHE A 234 36.74 38.70 29.08
CA PHE A 234 37.10 39.65 30.13
C PHE A 234 37.87 40.85 29.58
N ASN A 235 38.93 40.61 28.81
CA ASN A 235 39.77 41.67 28.25
C ASN A 235 39.00 42.59 27.29
N ARG A 236 37.99 42.08 26.57
CA ARG A 236 37.15 42.89 25.67
C ARG A 236 36.40 44.00 26.40
N ILE A 237 35.94 43.74 27.62
CA ILE A 237 35.14 44.69 28.41
C ILE A 237 35.92 45.36 29.54
N ARG A 238 37.15 44.92 29.80
CA ARG A 238 38.00 45.37 30.90
C ARG A 238 38.11 46.90 30.97
N ALA A 239 38.40 47.55 29.84
CA ALA A 239 38.56 49.00 29.78
C ALA A 239 37.29 49.77 30.18
N THR A 240 36.10 49.21 29.89
CA THR A 240 34.82 49.89 30.09
C THR A 240 34.21 49.57 31.46
N ALA A 241 34.28 48.32 31.90
CA ALA A 241 33.57 47.84 33.09
C ALA A 241 34.49 47.62 34.31
N PHE A 242 35.76 47.28 34.08
CA PHE A 242 36.69 46.82 35.11
C PHE A 242 38.09 47.46 34.96
N PRO A 243 38.21 48.81 34.97
CA PRO A 243 39.44 49.51 34.60
C PRO A 243 40.62 49.23 35.55
N ARG A 244 40.35 48.90 36.82
CA ARG A 244 41.36 48.63 37.86
C ARG A 244 41.45 47.15 38.24
N ALA A 245 40.67 46.29 37.61
CA ALA A 245 40.64 44.89 37.95
C ALA A 245 41.83 44.12 37.36
N TYR A 246 42.23 43.12 38.13
CA TYR A 246 43.27 42.15 37.86
C TYR A 246 42.61 40.81 37.56
N PHE A 247 42.98 40.18 36.44
CA PHE A 247 42.52 38.85 36.06
C PHE A 247 43.69 38.11 35.39
N GLU A 248 44.32 37.19 36.10
CA GLU A 248 45.49 36.45 35.62
C GLU A 248 45.47 35.01 36.11
N LYS A 249 46.27 34.16 35.44
CA LYS A 249 46.44 32.75 35.84
C LYS A 249 47.13 32.64 37.19
N ASP A 250 46.68 31.73 38.04
CA ASP A 250 47.38 31.44 39.29
C ASP A 250 48.69 30.69 39.00
N ASN A 251 49.82 31.37 39.17
CA ASN A 251 51.16 30.82 38.95
C ASN A 251 51.91 30.54 40.26
N ASP A 252 51.29 30.72 41.43
CA ASP A 252 51.96 30.56 42.72
C ASP A 252 51.79 29.11 43.24
N VAL A 253 52.83 28.29 43.07
CA VAL A 253 52.84 26.83 43.33
C VAL A 253 53.31 26.47 44.75
N ARG A 254 53.40 27.43 45.67
CA ARG A 254 54.06 27.21 46.98
C ARG A 254 53.36 26.20 47.89
N THR A 255 52.06 25.92 47.72
CA THR A 255 51.26 25.03 48.59
C THR A 255 50.70 23.77 47.90
N GLY A 256 51.00 23.56 46.61
CA GLY A 256 50.71 22.31 45.91
C GLY A 256 49.31 22.16 45.30
N SER A 257 48.41 23.16 45.39
CA SER A 257 47.21 23.24 44.54
C SER A 257 47.16 24.55 43.77
N LYS A 258 46.50 24.51 42.60
CA LYS A 258 46.56 25.55 41.57
C LYS A 258 45.15 25.74 41.01
N GLY A 259 44.56 26.91 41.24
CA GLY A 259 43.36 27.33 40.52
C GLY A 259 43.70 27.82 39.11
N ASP A 260 42.70 27.96 38.24
CA ASP A 260 42.95 28.41 36.86
C ASP A 260 43.21 29.92 36.77
N TYR A 261 42.33 30.75 37.33
CA TYR A 261 42.47 32.21 37.32
C TYR A 261 42.04 32.87 38.63
N ILE A 262 42.66 34.01 38.94
CA ILE A 262 42.27 34.86 40.06
C ILE A 262 41.81 36.21 39.52
N PHE A 263 40.60 36.60 39.91
CA PHE A 263 40.09 37.95 39.72
C PHE A 263 40.21 38.76 41.02
N ARG A 264 40.73 39.98 40.96
CA ARG A 264 40.69 40.96 42.05
C ARG A 264 40.33 42.33 41.51
N ASP A 265 39.42 43.02 42.17
CA ASP A 265 39.11 44.42 41.88
C ASP A 265 39.33 45.30 43.10
N ALA A 266 39.80 46.51 42.87
CA ALA A 266 40.13 47.47 43.92
C ALA A 266 39.57 48.85 43.61
N ASP A 267 39.28 49.61 44.67
CA ASP A 267 38.76 50.97 44.58
C ASP A 267 39.86 52.00 44.28
N GLU A 268 39.53 53.30 44.39
CA GLU A 268 40.49 54.36 44.13
C GLU A 268 41.66 54.41 45.11
N ALA A 269 41.41 54.00 46.35
CA ALA A 269 42.36 53.99 47.45
C ALA A 269 43.16 52.68 47.55
N GLY A 270 42.91 51.71 46.65
CA GLY A 270 43.56 50.40 46.67
C GLY A 270 42.93 49.40 47.64
N THR A 271 41.73 49.68 48.17
CA THR A 271 40.97 48.74 48.99
C THR A 271 40.34 47.68 48.10
N GLU A 272 40.53 46.40 48.43
CA GLU A 272 39.93 45.30 47.68
C GLU A 272 38.40 45.35 47.77
N ILE A 273 37.75 45.50 46.62
CA ILE A 273 36.30 45.45 46.46
C ILE A 273 35.87 44.00 46.56
N VAL A 274 36.37 43.15 45.66
CA VAL A 274 36.06 41.73 45.59
C VAL A 274 37.24 40.94 45.02
N SER A 275 37.39 39.70 45.49
CA SER A 275 38.32 38.71 44.96
C SER A 275 37.59 37.40 44.67
N ILE A 276 37.85 36.81 43.50
CA ILE A 276 37.17 35.59 43.02
C ILE A 276 38.21 34.61 42.49
N MET A 277 38.17 33.38 43.00
CA MET A 277 38.93 32.26 42.46
C MET A 277 38.10 31.58 41.37
N PHE A 278 38.68 31.35 40.21
CA PHE A 278 38.04 30.67 39.08
C PHE A 278 38.70 29.33 38.79
N GLU A 279 37.86 28.32 38.63
CA GLU A 279 38.21 27.02 38.05
C GLU A 279 37.43 26.87 36.74
N MET A 280 38.08 26.41 35.68
CA MET A 280 37.49 26.26 34.36
C MET A 280 37.54 24.78 33.93
N LYS A 281 36.38 24.20 33.60
CA LYS A 281 36.27 22.80 33.19
C LYS A 281 35.58 22.67 31.85
N ASN A 282 36.32 22.17 30.86
CA ASN A 282 35.79 21.84 29.55
C ASN A 282 35.41 20.36 29.47
N GLU A 283 34.32 20.03 28.77
CA GLU A 283 33.95 18.64 28.49
C GLU A 283 34.63 18.22 27.18
N ASN A 284 35.51 17.22 27.26
CA ASN A 284 36.21 16.72 26.07
C ASN A 284 35.54 15.41 25.62
N ASP A 285 35.04 15.36 24.39
CA ASP A 285 34.23 14.25 23.84
C ASP A 285 34.92 12.87 23.81
N ARG A 286 36.20 12.79 24.19
CA ARG A 286 37.06 11.59 24.05
C ARG A 286 37.22 10.75 25.31
N THR A 287 36.78 11.20 26.48
CA THR A 287 36.95 10.45 27.74
C THR A 287 35.77 9.51 28.00
N ALA A 288 36.07 8.23 28.28
CA ALA A 288 35.07 7.18 28.50
C ALA A 288 34.20 7.39 29.77
N THR A 289 34.67 8.22 30.70
CA THR A 289 33.94 8.65 31.91
C THR A 289 33.81 10.17 31.91
N LYS A 290 32.58 10.66 32.03
CA LYS A 290 32.28 12.10 32.16
C LYS A 290 32.42 12.51 33.63
N ASN A 291 33.24 13.52 33.88
CA ASN A 291 33.41 14.08 35.23
C ASN A 291 32.20 14.94 35.60
N ARG A 292 31.83 14.98 36.88
CA ARG A 292 30.76 15.84 37.39
C ARG A 292 31.30 17.13 37.98
N ASN A 293 30.48 18.18 37.99
CA ASN A 293 30.84 19.48 38.57
C ASN A 293 31.20 19.35 40.07
N GLU A 294 30.50 18.46 40.78
CA GLU A 294 30.69 18.25 42.22
C GLU A 294 32.11 17.80 42.61
N GLU A 295 32.82 17.14 41.70
CA GLU A 295 34.17 16.59 41.96
C GLU A 295 35.20 17.71 42.17
N PHE A 296 34.98 18.89 41.59
CA PHE A 296 35.92 20.01 41.61
C PHE A 296 35.65 21.03 42.71
N LEU A 297 34.45 21.02 43.32
CA LEU A 297 34.05 22.04 44.29
C LEU A 297 34.95 22.05 45.54
N LYS A 298 35.35 20.88 46.01
CA LYS A 298 36.18 20.77 47.23
C LYS A 298 37.59 21.34 47.01
N GLU A 299 38.17 21.08 45.85
CA GLU A 299 39.51 21.58 45.50
C GLU A 299 39.47 23.09 45.27
N LEU A 300 38.47 23.58 44.55
CA LEU A 300 38.25 25.02 44.34
C LEU A 300 38.04 25.80 45.66
N ASP A 301 37.30 25.26 46.63
CA ASP A 301 37.13 25.94 47.93
C ASP A 301 38.44 26.01 48.73
N LYS A 302 39.26 24.97 48.61
CA LYS A 302 40.60 24.93 49.20
C LYS A 302 41.48 26.02 48.58
N ASP A 303 41.52 26.11 47.25
CA ASP A 303 42.29 27.13 46.52
C ASP A 303 41.83 28.54 46.84
N ARG A 304 40.50 28.76 46.90
CA ARG A 304 39.91 30.03 47.34
C ARG A 304 40.43 30.45 48.72
N THR A 305 40.47 29.52 49.67
CA THR A 305 40.87 29.79 51.05
C THR A 305 42.37 30.06 51.16
N GLU A 306 43.21 29.25 50.51
CA GLU A 306 44.67 29.41 50.51
C GLU A 306 45.10 30.74 49.87
N LYS A 307 44.42 31.16 48.80
CA LYS A 307 44.71 32.40 48.08
C LYS A 307 43.98 33.62 48.66
N GLY A 308 43.21 33.44 49.74
CA GLY A 308 42.47 34.51 50.40
C GLY A 308 41.47 35.22 49.49
N CYS A 309 40.83 34.48 48.59
CA CYS A 309 39.78 35.02 47.73
C CYS A 309 38.42 35.01 48.43
N GLU A 310 37.61 36.05 48.23
CA GLU A 310 36.30 36.16 48.87
C GLU A 310 35.29 35.14 48.31
N TYR A 311 35.31 34.90 47.00
CA TYR A 311 34.39 34.00 46.29
C TYR A 311 35.13 32.94 45.48
N ALA A 312 34.43 31.84 45.18
CA ALA A 312 34.86 30.83 44.21
C ALA A 312 33.81 30.65 43.13
N VAL A 313 34.25 30.51 41.88
CA VAL A 313 33.35 30.30 40.74
C VAL A 313 33.91 29.19 39.85
N LEU A 314 33.16 28.11 39.72
CA LEU A 314 33.43 27.06 38.75
C LEU A 314 32.74 27.41 37.42
N VAL A 315 33.51 27.66 36.37
CA VAL A 315 33.03 27.84 35.01
C VAL A 315 33.10 26.50 34.30
N SER A 316 31.96 25.90 33.98
CA SER A 316 31.95 24.51 33.51
C SER A 316 31.07 24.28 32.28
N LEU A 317 31.60 23.50 31.35
CA LEU A 317 30.88 22.88 30.24
C LEU A 317 30.50 21.41 30.53
N LEU A 318 30.87 20.87 31.69
CA LEU A 318 30.51 19.50 32.10
C LEU A 318 29.01 19.34 32.35
N GLU A 319 28.50 18.11 32.23
CA GLU A 319 27.10 17.78 32.47
C GLU A 319 26.14 18.64 31.61
N PRO A 320 26.23 18.60 30.27
CA PRO A 320 25.47 19.47 29.37
C PRO A 320 23.96 19.22 29.43
N ASP A 321 23.56 18.01 29.81
CA ASP A 321 22.15 17.60 29.94
C ASP A 321 21.60 17.84 31.37
N ASN A 322 22.37 18.45 32.29
CA ASN A 322 21.93 18.68 33.66
C ASN A 322 21.15 20.00 33.76
N ASP A 323 19.84 19.89 33.98
CA ASP A 323 18.92 21.02 34.08
C ASP A 323 19.34 22.05 35.13
N LEU A 324 19.86 21.61 36.28
CA LEU A 324 20.24 22.52 37.37
C LEU A 324 21.30 23.53 36.89
N TYR A 325 22.39 23.07 36.30
CA TYR A 325 23.49 23.92 35.84
C TYR A 325 23.19 24.68 34.54
N ASN A 326 22.11 24.33 33.83
CA ASN A 326 21.66 25.03 32.63
C ASN A 326 20.71 26.20 32.92
N THR A 327 20.21 26.33 34.15
CA THR A 327 19.27 27.41 34.53
C THR A 327 19.92 28.78 34.73
N GLY A 328 21.25 28.87 34.85
CA GLY A 328 21.96 30.15 34.99
C GLY A 328 23.13 30.09 35.96
N ILE A 329 23.17 31.04 36.89
CA ILE A 329 24.14 31.09 37.98
C ILE A 329 23.59 30.22 39.13
N VAL A 330 24.26 29.11 39.42
CA VAL A 330 23.87 28.20 40.49
C VAL A 330 24.66 28.50 41.75
N ASP A 331 23.96 28.76 42.85
CA ASP A 331 24.55 28.95 44.18
C ASP A 331 24.75 27.59 44.88
N VAL A 332 25.98 27.32 45.32
CA VAL A 332 26.34 26.12 46.08
C VAL A 332 26.75 26.41 47.53
N PHE A 333 26.35 27.56 48.08
CA PHE A 333 26.61 27.99 49.47
C PHE A 333 26.30 26.90 50.49
N HIS A 334 25.20 26.17 50.31
CA HIS A 334 24.77 25.10 51.22
C HIS A 334 25.84 24.01 51.46
N ARG A 335 26.84 23.87 50.58
CA ARG A 335 28.00 22.98 50.73
C ARG A 335 29.31 23.74 50.93
N PHE A 336 29.55 24.78 50.13
CA PHE A 336 30.78 25.55 50.15
C PHE A 336 30.45 27.05 50.20
N PRO A 337 30.79 27.76 51.29
CA PRO A 337 30.45 29.18 51.43
C PRO A 337 30.94 30.05 50.29
N LYS A 338 30.08 30.97 49.82
CA LYS A 338 30.42 31.95 48.77
C LYS A 338 30.92 31.33 47.46
N MET A 339 30.36 30.19 47.07
CA MET A 339 30.73 29.48 45.85
C MET A 339 29.58 29.38 44.85
N TYR A 340 29.89 29.57 43.56
CA TYR A 340 28.93 29.47 42.46
C TYR A 340 29.43 28.53 41.35
N VAL A 341 28.50 27.94 40.62
CA VAL A 341 28.76 27.19 39.38
C VAL A 341 28.03 27.88 38.24
N VAL A 342 28.75 28.17 37.15
CA VAL A 342 28.21 28.92 36.01
C VAL A 342 28.62 28.30 34.69
N ARG A 343 27.79 28.49 33.66
CA ARG A 343 28.18 28.27 32.27
C ARG A 343 28.98 29.46 31.74
N PRO A 344 29.80 29.31 30.67
CA PRO A 344 30.67 30.38 30.18
C PRO A 344 29.92 31.67 29.82
N GLN A 345 28.68 31.58 29.32
CA GLN A 345 27.84 32.75 29.00
C GLN A 345 27.50 33.62 30.22
N PHE A 346 27.59 33.08 31.44
CA PHE A 346 27.34 33.80 32.68
C PHE A 346 28.62 34.27 33.38
N PHE A 347 29.80 34.03 32.80
CA PHE A 347 31.11 34.40 33.38
C PHE A 347 31.23 35.90 33.69
N ILE A 348 30.91 36.79 32.74
CA ILE A 348 30.92 38.23 32.98
C ILE A 348 29.77 38.68 33.92
N PRO A 349 28.52 38.21 33.72
CA PRO A 349 27.41 38.51 34.64
C PRO A 349 27.72 38.20 36.11
N ILE A 350 28.34 37.05 36.43
CA ILE A 350 28.66 36.70 37.82
C ILE A 350 29.71 37.63 38.42
N ILE A 351 30.77 37.98 37.68
CA ILE A 351 31.78 38.96 38.14
C ILE A 351 31.11 40.29 38.44
N THR A 352 30.24 40.76 37.53
CA THR A 352 29.53 42.04 37.68
C THR A 352 28.62 42.02 38.91
N LEU A 353 27.87 40.92 39.10
CA LEU A 353 26.96 40.76 40.23
C LEU A 353 27.70 40.79 41.56
N LEU A 354 28.76 39.98 41.69
CA LEU A 354 29.55 39.89 42.91
C LEU A 354 30.26 41.21 43.24
N ARG A 355 30.80 41.87 42.23
CA ARG A 355 31.41 43.20 42.38
C ARG A 355 30.40 44.24 42.87
N ASN A 356 29.21 44.31 42.24
CA ASN A 356 28.18 45.27 42.64
C ASN A 356 27.67 45.01 44.06
N ALA A 357 27.52 43.74 44.44
CA ALA A 357 27.17 43.37 45.81
C ALA A 357 28.26 43.80 46.80
N ALA A 358 29.53 43.63 46.44
CA ALA A 358 30.66 44.02 47.27
C ALA A 358 30.86 45.55 47.38
N MET A 359 30.49 46.32 46.36
CA MET A 359 30.54 47.80 46.41
C MET A 359 29.65 48.39 47.51
N ASN A 360 28.51 47.77 47.84
CA ASN A 360 27.68 48.22 48.97
C ASN A 360 28.38 48.01 50.33
N SER A 361 29.16 46.94 50.44
CA SER A 361 29.97 46.61 51.61
C SER A 361 31.27 47.42 51.70
N LEU A 362 31.67 48.08 50.61
CA LEU A 362 32.92 48.83 50.53
C LEU A 362 32.96 50.01 51.51
N LYS A 363 31.83 50.71 51.72
CA LYS A 363 31.75 51.79 52.72
C LYS A 363 32.19 51.31 54.10
N TYR A 364 31.63 50.18 54.55
CA TYR A 364 31.98 49.57 55.82
C TYR A 364 33.43 49.04 55.85
N LYS A 365 33.92 48.43 54.76
CA LYS A 365 35.32 47.96 54.66
C LYS A 365 36.30 49.14 54.75
N SER A 366 36.01 50.26 54.07
CA SER A 366 36.83 51.47 54.07
C SER A 366 36.84 52.19 55.43
N GLU A 367 35.69 52.30 56.10
CA GLU A 367 35.58 52.82 57.46
C GLU A 367 36.35 51.94 58.45
N LEU A 368 36.22 50.61 58.35
CA LEU A 368 36.97 49.68 59.20
C LEU A 368 38.47 49.75 58.94
N ALA A 369 38.90 49.90 57.67
CA ALA A 369 40.30 50.08 57.32
C ALA A 369 40.85 51.40 57.89
N LEU A 370 40.08 52.48 57.83
CA LEU A 370 40.41 53.78 58.44
C LEU A 370 40.53 53.66 59.97
N VAL A 371 39.58 53.00 60.62
CA VAL A 371 39.60 52.75 62.08
C VAL A 371 40.78 51.85 62.47
N LYS A 372 41.09 50.81 61.68
CA LYS A 372 42.27 49.97 61.92
C LYS A 372 43.57 50.76 61.74
N ALA A 373 43.67 51.60 60.72
CA ALA A 373 44.82 52.47 60.51
C ALA A 373 44.98 53.46 61.68
N GLN A 374 43.88 54.08 62.14
CA GLN A 374 43.88 54.94 63.34
C GLN A 374 44.29 54.18 64.60
N ASN A 375 43.81 52.95 64.79
CA ASN A 375 44.20 52.13 65.95
C ASN A 375 45.66 51.66 65.90
N ILE A 376 46.21 51.37 64.71
CA ILE A 376 47.64 51.07 64.52
C ILE A 376 48.48 52.31 64.87
N ASP A 377 48.01 53.50 64.51
CA ASP A 377 48.70 54.76 64.84
C ASP A 377 48.63 55.07 66.35
N ILE A 378 47.49 54.82 67.00
CA ILE A 378 47.34 54.94 68.46
C ILE A 378 48.23 53.93 69.18
N THR A 379 48.27 52.67 68.76
CA THR A 379 49.13 51.66 69.40
C THR A 379 50.61 51.89 69.13
N LYS A 380 51.00 52.37 67.94
CA LYS A 380 52.37 52.83 67.69
C LYS A 380 52.71 54.05 68.53
N PHE A 381 51.82 55.03 68.62
CA PHE A 381 52.01 56.21 69.44
C PHE A 381 52.11 55.85 70.92
N GLU A 382 51.29 54.93 71.44
CA GLU A 382 51.41 54.42 72.81
C GLU A 382 52.76 53.74 73.03
N ALA A 383 53.20 52.89 72.10
CA ALA A 383 54.52 52.25 72.19
C ALA A 383 55.67 53.27 72.10
N GLU A 384 55.56 54.28 71.25
CA GLU A 384 56.53 55.38 71.11
C GLU A 384 56.53 56.31 72.34
N LEU A 385 55.36 56.55 72.94
CA LEU A 385 55.19 57.39 74.13
C LEU A 385 55.68 56.66 75.39
N ASP A 386 55.50 55.33 75.48
CA ASP A 386 56.11 54.52 76.53
C ASP A 386 57.63 54.42 76.39
N THR A 387 58.15 54.28 75.16
CA THR A 387 59.60 54.35 74.94
C THR A 387 60.16 55.75 75.25
N PHE A 388 59.45 56.82 74.88
CA PHE A 388 59.82 58.20 75.27
C PHE A 388 59.77 58.40 76.78
N LYS A 389 58.71 57.98 77.47
CA LYS A 389 58.61 58.06 78.93
C LYS A 389 59.75 57.31 79.61
N ALA A 390 60.06 56.09 79.14
CA ALA A 390 61.14 55.29 79.69
C ALA A 390 62.53 55.93 79.45
N ALA A 391 62.75 56.53 78.28
CA ALA A 391 63.98 57.26 77.96
C ALA A 391 64.09 58.58 78.75
N PHE A 392 62.99 59.33 78.88
CA PHE A 392 62.93 60.57 79.64
C PHE A 392 63.14 60.34 81.13
N ALA A 393 62.49 59.32 81.71
CA ALA A 393 62.70 58.93 83.10
C ALA A 393 64.17 58.57 83.36
N ARG A 394 64.79 57.76 82.48
CA ARG A 394 66.24 57.45 82.59
C ARG A 394 67.12 58.69 82.50
N ASN A 395 66.84 59.59 81.55
CA ASN A 395 67.64 60.81 81.39
C ASN A 395 67.45 61.78 82.56
N TYR A 396 66.24 61.89 83.10
CA TYR A 396 65.95 62.67 84.30
C TYR A 396 66.65 62.09 85.53
N ASP A 397 66.61 60.76 85.72
CA ASP A 397 67.31 60.10 86.83
C ASP A 397 68.83 60.26 86.72
N LEU A 398 69.39 60.12 85.51
CA LEU A 398 70.82 60.38 85.26
C LEU A 398 71.18 61.83 85.54
N ALA A 399 70.40 62.79 85.00
CA ALA A 399 70.65 64.21 85.23
C ALA A 399 70.52 64.58 86.71
N SER A 400 69.49 64.09 87.39
CA SER A 400 69.30 64.26 88.84
C SER A 400 70.47 63.67 89.64
N GLY A 401 70.93 62.48 89.28
CA GLY A 401 72.11 61.85 89.88
C GLY A 401 73.41 62.66 89.63
N HIS A 402 73.59 63.21 88.43
CA HIS A 402 74.72 64.10 88.14
C HIS A 402 74.62 65.42 88.92
N PHE A 403 73.44 66.01 89.03
CA PHE A 403 73.20 67.19 89.85
C PHE A 403 73.50 66.93 91.33
N GLN A 404 73.03 65.82 91.89
CA GLN A 404 73.35 65.45 93.27
C GLN A 404 74.85 65.21 93.49
N LYS A 405 75.53 64.56 92.55
CA LYS A 405 76.99 64.38 92.60
C LYS A 405 77.73 65.72 92.53
N ALA A 406 77.29 66.63 91.67
CA ALA A 406 77.88 67.97 91.57
C ALA A 406 77.67 68.77 92.86
N ILE A 407 76.50 68.70 93.49
CA ILE A 407 76.25 69.30 94.81
C ILE A 407 77.19 68.69 95.86
N ALA A 408 77.33 67.36 95.89
CA ALA A 408 78.23 66.69 96.82
C ALA A 408 79.72 67.07 96.62
N GLU A 409 80.15 67.30 95.37
CA GLU A 409 81.49 67.83 95.05
C GLU A 409 81.67 69.28 95.50
N ILE A 410 80.64 70.12 95.34
CA ILE A 410 80.62 71.50 95.86
C ILE A 410 80.75 71.48 97.38
N ASP A 411 79.98 70.64 98.07
CA ASP A 411 80.05 70.52 99.53
C ASP A 411 81.43 70.07 100.00
N LYS A 412 82.08 69.12 99.31
CA LYS A 412 83.47 68.72 99.60
C LYS A 412 84.46 69.87 99.40
N SER A 413 84.26 70.67 98.36
CA SER A 413 85.09 71.84 98.09
C SER A 413 84.89 72.93 99.15
N ILE A 414 83.65 73.13 99.64
CA ILE A 414 83.34 74.01 100.77
C ILE A 414 84.04 73.52 102.04
N ASP A 415 83.99 72.23 102.35
CA ASP A 415 84.72 71.64 103.49
C ASP A 415 86.24 71.86 103.37
N HIS A 416 86.79 71.70 102.16
CA HIS A 416 88.19 71.97 101.90
C HIS A 416 88.55 73.45 102.10
N LEU A 417 87.71 74.37 101.63
CA LEU A 417 87.89 75.81 101.82
C LEU A 417 87.75 76.20 103.31
N GLN A 418 86.84 75.58 104.05
CA GLN A 418 86.71 75.76 105.50
C GLN A 418 87.97 75.29 106.23
N LYS A 419 88.48 74.10 105.93
CA LYS A 419 89.76 73.62 106.48
C LYS A 419 90.92 74.56 106.16
N THR A 420 90.94 75.10 104.93
CA THR A 420 91.99 76.04 104.51
C THR A 420 91.88 77.37 105.28
N LYS A 421 90.66 77.88 105.46
CA LYS A 421 90.38 79.05 106.30
C LYS A 421 90.81 78.81 107.75
N ASP A 422 90.51 77.65 108.32
CA ASP A 422 90.89 77.31 109.69
C ASP A 422 92.41 77.19 109.85
N ALA A 423 93.10 76.62 108.86
CA ALA A 423 94.56 76.60 108.82
C ALA A 423 95.16 78.01 108.74
N LEU A 424 94.59 78.91 107.93
CA LEU A 424 95.02 80.31 107.86
C LEU A 424 94.79 81.07 109.17
N LEU A 425 93.63 80.88 109.81
CA LEU A 425 93.34 81.45 111.14
C LEU A 425 94.27 80.87 112.21
N GLY A 426 94.64 79.59 112.11
CA GLY A 426 95.67 78.98 112.95
C GLY A 426 97.06 79.59 112.72
N THR A 427 97.36 79.92 111.46
CA THR A 427 98.62 80.57 111.06
C THR A 427 98.69 82.01 111.60
N ASP A 428 97.60 82.77 111.52
CA ASP A 428 97.48 84.10 112.13
C ASP A 428 97.66 84.05 113.65
N ARG A 429 97.06 83.04 114.32
CA ARG A 429 97.27 82.78 115.75
C ARG A 429 98.75 82.51 116.08
N ASN A 430 99.44 81.75 115.24
CA ASN A 430 100.87 81.47 115.41
C ASN A 430 101.74 82.71 115.14
N LEU A 431 101.39 83.55 114.16
CA LEU A 431 102.07 84.82 113.90
C LEU A 431 101.87 85.81 115.06
N ARG A 432 100.69 85.86 115.66
CA ARG A 432 100.44 86.62 116.90
C ARG A 432 101.31 86.14 118.05
N LEU A 433 101.36 84.82 118.30
CA LEU A 433 102.23 84.23 119.33
C LEU A 433 103.72 84.50 119.07
N ALA A 434 104.15 84.52 117.80
CA ALA A 434 105.52 84.86 117.43
C ALA A 434 105.82 86.36 117.64
N ASN A 435 104.86 87.24 117.31
CA ASN A 435 104.97 88.68 117.54
C ASN A 435 104.99 89.03 119.03
N ASP A 436 104.15 88.38 119.84
CA ASP A 436 104.15 88.56 121.30
C ASP A 436 105.47 88.07 121.94
N LYS A 437 106.06 86.99 121.41
CA LYS A 437 107.41 86.54 121.82
C LYS A 437 108.52 87.50 121.36
N ALA A 438 108.36 88.18 120.23
CA ALA A 438 109.33 89.15 119.72
C ALA A 438 109.27 90.50 120.47
N GLN A 439 108.09 90.90 120.97
CA GLN A 439 107.92 92.13 121.75
C GLN A 439 108.34 92.01 123.22
N ASP A 440 108.49 90.80 123.78
CA ASP A 440 108.98 90.60 125.16
C ASP A 440 110.53 90.62 125.30
N VAL A 441 111.23 91.28 124.36
CA VAL A 441 112.69 91.45 124.38
C VAL A 441 113.04 92.88 124.79
N THR A 442 112.92 93.19 126.09
CA THR A 442 113.40 94.45 126.64
C THR A 442 114.86 94.37 127.09
N ILE A 443 115.59 95.48 126.90
CA ILE A 443 117.05 95.67 127.13
C ILE A 443 117.52 95.17 128.51
N LYS A 444 116.62 95.09 129.50
CA LYS A 444 116.88 94.48 130.81
C LYS A 444 117.31 93.00 130.76
N LYS A 445 116.92 92.24 129.73
CA LYS A 445 117.32 90.84 129.52
C LYS A 445 118.61 90.69 128.68
N LEU A 446 119.06 91.75 127.98
CA LEU A 446 120.28 91.75 127.16
C LEU A 446 121.56 92.16 127.91
N THR A 447 121.44 92.83 129.07
CA THR A 447 122.62 93.33 129.83
C THR A 447 122.92 92.56 131.12
N ARG A 448 122.22 91.44 131.36
CA ARG A 448 122.43 90.54 132.51
C ARG A 448 123.71 89.71 132.33
N GLY A 449 124.88 90.35 132.37
CA GLY A 449 126.17 89.64 132.31
C GLY A 449 127.42 90.46 131.97
N ASN A 450 127.34 91.79 131.72
CA ASN A 450 128.51 92.56 131.27
C ASN A 450 128.65 93.90 132.03
N SER A 451 129.52 93.91 133.04
CA SER A 451 129.72 95.03 133.98
C SER A 451 130.33 96.29 133.34
N THR A 452 131.11 96.15 132.26
CA THR A 452 131.73 97.29 131.55
C THR A 452 130.73 98.08 130.71
N MET A 453 129.70 97.43 130.17
CA MET A 453 128.63 98.10 129.41
C MET A 453 127.63 98.83 130.30
N ALA A 454 127.39 98.36 131.54
CA ALA A 454 126.58 99.08 132.52
C ALA A 454 127.24 100.40 132.98
N ALA A 455 128.58 100.44 133.07
CA ALA A 455 129.32 101.64 133.45
C ALA A 455 129.34 102.71 132.34
N LYS A 456 129.50 102.30 131.07
CA LYS A 456 129.53 103.23 129.92
C LYS A 456 128.20 103.93 129.63
N PHE A 457 127.07 103.35 130.03
CA PHE A 457 125.76 104.01 129.98
C PHE A 457 125.47 104.92 131.19
N ALA A 458 126.31 104.89 132.24
CA ALA A 458 126.18 105.79 133.40
C ALA A 458 127.00 107.10 133.24
N GLU A 459 128.14 107.06 132.55
CA GLU A 459 128.99 108.25 132.33
C GLU A 459 128.43 109.25 131.30
N LEU A 460 127.57 108.80 130.38
CA LEU A 460 126.95 109.68 129.38
C LEU A 460 125.82 110.56 129.94
N LYS A 461 125.33 110.30 131.17
CA LYS A 461 124.26 111.10 131.77
C LYS A 461 124.72 112.40 132.49
N ASN A 462 125.89 112.54 133.13
CA ASN A 462 126.06 113.67 134.08
C ASN A 462 127.34 114.54 133.96
N LYS A 463 127.68 114.97 132.72
CA LYS A 463 127.74 116.41 132.41
C LYS A 463 126.33 116.78 131.98
N ASN A 464 125.55 117.21 132.97
CA ASN A 464 124.09 117.27 132.99
C ASN A 464 123.47 118.13 131.88
N PRO A 465 122.21 117.85 131.47
CA PRO A 465 121.23 117.08 132.23
C PRO A 465 120.81 115.78 131.52
N SER A 466 121.65 114.76 131.65
CA SER A 466 121.29 113.33 131.71
C SER A 466 120.23 112.76 130.79
N ASP A 467 120.72 112.31 129.61
CA ASP A 467 120.18 111.44 128.55
C ASP A 467 118.69 111.05 128.57
N ALA A 468 118.10 111.15 127.38
CA ALA A 468 117.01 110.34 126.81
C ALA A 468 115.88 109.89 127.77
N GLY A 469 114.71 110.51 127.58
CA GLY A 469 113.41 109.98 127.99
C GLY A 469 112.68 109.40 126.79
#